data_AF-A0A855SEJ9-F1
#
_entry.id   AF-A0A855SEJ9-F1
#
_cell.length_a   1.000
_cell.length_b   1.000
_cell.length_c   1.000
_cell.angle_alpha   90.00
_cell.angle_beta   90.00
_cell.angle_gamma   90.00
#
_symmetry.space_group_name_H-M   'P 1'
#
loop_
_entity.id
_entity.type
_entity.pdbx_description
1 polymer ?
#
loop_
_entity_poly.entity_id
_entity_poly.type
_entity_poly.pdbx_seq_one_letter_code
_entity_poly.pdbx_strand_id
1 'polypeptide(L)' 'MLLSGCSNPIEYQTKVITVLPPVGLVTPCYKPKITGTTPAETAAEDVPRLKAALSHCANEVNDFLNWRQAELNKDKK' A
#
# COMPACT_ATOMS: atom_id res chain seq x y z
N MET A 1 57.98 -19.77 -20.40
CA MET A 1 56.58 -19.92 -20.86
C MET A 1 55.68 -19.48 -19.73
N LEU A 2 55.09 -18.28 -19.83
CA LEU A 2 54.12 -17.79 -18.83
C LEU A 2 52.72 -18.14 -19.34
N LEU A 3 52.07 -19.09 -18.67
CA LEU A 3 50.65 -19.38 -18.86
C LEU A 3 49.86 -18.28 -18.14
N SER A 4 49.55 -17.20 -18.85
CA SER A 4 48.53 -16.24 -18.43
C SER A 4 47.17 -16.95 -18.52
N GLY A 5 46.72 -17.54 -17.41
CA GLY A 5 45.39 -18.09 -17.29
C GLY A 5 44.35 -16.96 -17.34
N CYS A 6 43.39 -17.04 -18.27
CA CYS A 6 42.27 -16.12 -18.35
C CYS A 6 41.28 -16.38 -17.21
N SER A 7 41.63 -16.00 -15.99
CA SER A 7 40.70 -15.91 -14.87
C SER A 7 40.01 -14.56 -14.93
N ASN A 8 39.03 -14.42 -15.83
CA ASN A 8 38.13 -13.27 -15.76
C ASN A 8 37.15 -13.50 -14.61
N PRO A 9 37.03 -12.57 -13.64
CA PRO A 9 35.99 -12.67 -12.63
C PRO A 9 34.62 -12.63 -13.31
N ILE A 10 33.76 -13.60 -12.96
CA ILE A 10 32.36 -13.58 -13.39
C ILE A 10 31.68 -12.47 -12.59
N GLU A 11 31.32 -11.39 -13.28
CA GLU A 11 30.60 -10.27 -12.69
C GLU A 11 29.12 -10.65 -12.61
N TYR A 12 28.64 -10.98 -11.41
CA TYR A 12 27.23 -11.25 -11.18
C TYR A 12 26.49 -9.93 -11.00
N GLN A 13 25.60 -9.59 -11.94
CA GLN A 13 24.67 -8.47 -11.76
C GLN A 13 23.38 -8.96 -11.11
N THR A 14 23.18 -8.63 -9.83
CA THR A 14 21.90 -8.82 -9.16
C THR A 14 20.97 -7.67 -9.52
N LYS A 15 19.86 -7.98 -10.20
CA LYS A 15 18.81 -7.00 -10.52
C LYS A 15 17.66 -7.15 -9.51
N VAL A 16 17.41 -6.12 -8.72
CA VAL A 16 16.24 -6.09 -7.82
C VAL A 16 15.02 -5.73 -8.66
N ILE A 17 13.99 -6.60 -8.64
CA ILE A 17 12.71 -6.34 -9.30
C ILE A 17 11.69 -6.02 -8.22
N THR A 18 11.31 -4.75 -8.10
CA THR A 18 10.27 -4.29 -7.16
C THR A 18 8.90 -4.64 -7.74
N VAL A 19 8.26 -5.68 -7.22
CA VAL A 19 6.90 -6.08 -7.62
C VAL A 19 5.90 -5.39 -6.71
N LEU A 20 4.96 -4.63 -7.29
CA LEU A 20 3.83 -4.08 -6.54
C LEU A 20 3.06 -5.25 -5.90
N PRO A 21 2.62 -5.11 -4.64
CA PRO A 21 1.84 -6.17 -4.00
C PRO A 21 0.58 -6.47 -4.83
N PRO A 22 0.17 -7.75 -4.88
CA PRO A 22 -0.99 -8.16 -5.66
C PRO A 22 -2.23 -7.36 -5.26
N VAL A 23 -3.13 -7.16 -6.23
CA VAL A 23 -4.44 -6.56 -6.00
C VAL A 23 -5.16 -7.35 -4.89
N GLY A 24 -5.59 -6.67 -3.83
CA GLY A 24 -6.24 -7.31 -2.68
C GLY A 24 -5.49 -7.27 -1.36
N LEU A 25 -4.34 -6.57 -1.26
CA LEU A 25 -3.66 -6.38 0.03
C LEU A 25 -4.50 -5.54 1.02
N VAL A 26 -5.32 -4.61 0.50
CA VAL A 26 -6.27 -3.82 1.29
C VAL A 26 -7.63 -4.53 1.24
N THR A 27 -8.11 -4.98 2.39
CA THR A 27 -9.42 -5.64 2.50
C THR A 27 -10.56 -4.65 2.22
N PRO A 28 -11.61 -5.04 1.48
CA PRO A 28 -12.77 -4.18 1.27
C PRO A 28 -13.41 -3.80 2.60
N CYS A 29 -13.61 -2.50 2.79
CA CYS A 29 -14.13 -1.98 4.05
C CYS A 29 -15.65 -2.06 4.09
N TYR A 30 -16.20 -2.52 5.22
CA TYR A 30 -17.64 -2.54 5.41
C TYR A 30 -18.16 -1.10 5.53
N LYS A 31 -19.00 -0.71 4.59
CA LYS A 31 -19.73 0.56 4.65
C LYS A 31 -21.14 0.31 5.22
N PRO A 32 -21.45 0.84 6.41
CA PRO A 32 -22.80 0.81 6.94
C PRO A 32 -23.79 1.47 5.98
N LYS A 33 -25.02 0.96 5.96
CA LYS A 33 -26.11 1.59 5.22
C LYS A 33 -26.48 2.94 5.87
N ILE A 34 -26.83 3.91 5.03
CA ILE A 34 -27.42 5.17 5.45
C ILE A 34 -28.91 4.92 5.65
N THR A 35 -29.43 5.28 6.82
CA THR A 35 -30.84 5.04 7.17
C THR A 35 -31.63 6.33 7.34
N GLY A 36 -30.96 7.46 7.58
CA GLY A 36 -31.59 8.75 7.76
C GLY A 36 -32.37 9.19 6.52
N THR A 37 -33.58 9.68 6.76
CA THR A 37 -34.51 10.13 5.72
C THR A 37 -34.47 11.64 5.53
N THR A 38 -33.97 12.37 6.53
CA THR A 38 -33.80 13.82 6.50
C THR A 38 -32.34 14.21 6.71
N PRO A 39 -31.89 15.39 6.24
CA PRO A 39 -30.51 15.84 6.44
C PRO A 39 -30.11 15.93 7.92
N ALA A 40 -31.02 16.33 8.80
CA ALA A 40 -30.75 16.44 10.23
C ALA A 40 -30.53 15.07 10.88
N GLU A 41 -31.36 14.08 10.54
CA GLU A 41 -31.26 12.70 11.00
C GLU A 41 -29.96 12.04 10.50
N THR A 42 -29.66 12.16 9.20
CA THR A 42 -28.43 11.64 8.60
C THR A 42 -27.18 12.26 9.24
N ALA A 43 -27.18 13.57 9.49
CA ALA A 43 -26.06 14.25 10.12
C ALA A 43 -25.85 13.81 11.58
N ALA A 44 -26.93 13.58 12.32
CA ALA A 44 -26.88 13.19 13.72
C ALA A 44 -26.48 11.71 13.90
N GLU A 45 -26.96 10.82 13.05
CA GLU A 45 -26.87 9.38 13.27
C GLU A 45 -25.94 8.66 12.28
N ASP A 46 -26.10 8.92 10.99
CA ASP A 46 -25.34 8.22 9.95
C ASP A 46 -23.91 8.71 9.87
N VAL A 47 -23.67 10.02 9.95
CA VAL A 47 -22.32 10.59 9.82
C VAL A 47 -21.38 10.07 10.91
N PRO A 48 -21.74 10.09 12.21
CA PRO A 48 -20.87 9.52 13.25
C PRO A 48 -20.65 8.01 13.07
N ARG A 49 -21.70 7.26 12.70
CA ARG A 49 -21.63 5.82 12.46
C ARG A 49 -20.70 5.46 11.30
N LEU A 50 -20.82 6.19 10.19
CA LEU A 50 -19.93 6.06 9.04
C LEU A 50 -18.49 6.41 9.41
N LYS A 51 -18.28 7.51 10.16
CA LYS A 51 -16.95 7.90 10.61
C LYS A 51 -16.30 6.81 11.48
N ALA A 52 -17.05 6.24 12.42
CA ALA A 52 -16.57 5.17 13.28
C ALA A 52 -16.24 3.88 12.51
N ALA A 53 -17.11 3.48 11.56
CA ALA A 53 -16.90 2.26 10.79
C ALA A 53 -15.76 2.37 9.77
N LEU A 54 -15.58 3.56 9.18
CA LEU A 54 -14.61 3.77 8.10
C LEU A 54 -13.24 4.28 8.59
N SER A 55 -13.10 4.72 9.85
CA SER A 55 -11.84 5.24 10.38
C SER A 55 -10.73 4.20 10.38
N HIS A 56 -11.02 2.97 10.80
CA HIS A 56 -10.07 1.87 10.81
C HIS A 56 -9.54 1.57 9.40
N CYS A 57 -10.48 1.40 8.46
CA CYS A 57 -10.18 1.21 7.05
C CYS A 57 -9.31 2.34 6.47
N ALA A 58 -9.64 3.59 6.79
CA ALA A 58 -8.88 4.74 6.31
C ALA A 58 -7.42 4.69 6.79
N ASN A 59 -7.18 4.22 8.02
CA ASN A 59 -5.83 4.05 8.55
C ASN A 59 -5.06 2.96 7.79
N GLU A 60 -5.66 1.79 7.55
CA GLU A 60 -5.02 0.69 6.82
C GLU A 60 -4.64 1.12 5.39
N VAL A 61 -5.52 1.86 4.71
CA VAL A 61 -5.23 2.44 3.39
C VAL A 61 -4.08 3.45 3.48
N ASN A 62 -4.09 4.33 4.47
CA ASN A 62 -3.04 5.33 4.64
C ASN A 62 -1.68 4.68 4.92
N ASP A 63 -1.63 3.67 5.80
CA ASP A 63 -0.40 2.94 6.12
C ASP A 63 0.19 2.26 4.87
N PHE A 64 -0.67 1.64 4.07
CA PHE A 64 -0.27 1.06 2.80
C PHE A 64 0.27 2.11 1.81
N LEU A 65 -0.39 3.25 1.67
CA LEU A 65 0.06 4.34 0.81
C LEU A 65 1.40 4.93 1.28
N ASN A 66 1.57 5.09 2.59
CA ASN A 66 2.81 5.56 3.20
C ASN A 66 3.97 4.59 2.97
N TRP A 67 3.74 3.30 3.20
CA TRP A 67 4.71 2.25 2.88
C TRP A 67 5.12 2.29 1.40
N ARG A 68 4.13 2.35 0.49
CA ARG A 68 4.39 2.43 -0.95
C ARG A 68 5.24 3.64 -1.31
N GLN A 69 4.93 4.80 -0.74
CA GLN A 69 5.69 6.03 -0.98
C GLN A 69 7.14 5.90 -0.48
N ALA A 70 7.35 5.26 0.67
CA ALA A 70 8.69 5.00 1.20
C ALA A 70 9.50 4.09 0.28
N GLU A 71 8.91 3.01 -0.25
CA GLU A 71 9.57 2.11 -1.21
C GLU A 71 9.95 2.86 -2.51
N LEU A 72 9.03 3.64 -3.09
CA LEU A 72 9.31 4.43 -4.30
C LEU A 72 10.42 5.47 -4.10
N ASN A 73 10.64 5.94 -2.87
CA ASN A 73 11.70 6.88 -2.57
C ASN A 73 13.05 6.18 -2.36
N LYS A 74 13.06 4.91 -1.93
CA LYS A 74 14.29 4.10 -1.84
C LYS A 74 14.83 3.77 -3.23
N ASP A 75 13.96 3.47 -4.18
CA ASP A 75 14.35 3.16 -5.58
C ASP A 75 14.89 4.38 -6.36
N LYS A 76 14.75 5.60 -5.83
CA LYS A 76 15.22 6.85 -6.46
C LYS A 76 16.60 7.32 -5.97
N LYS A 77 17.20 6.64 -4.99
CA LYS A 77 18.48 7.01 -4.37
C LYS A 77 19.57 6.04 -4.79
#